data_AF-A0AAN8JFY5-F1
#
_entry.id   AF-A0AAN8JFY5-F1
#
_cell.length_a   1.000
_cell.length_b   1.000
_cell.length_c   1.000
_cell.angle_alpha   90.00
_cell.angle_beta   90.00
_cell.angle_gamma   90.00
#
_symmetry.space_group_name_H-M   'P 1'
#
loop_
_entity.id
_entity.type
_entity.pdbx_description
1 polymer ?
#
loop_
_entity_poly.entity_id
_entity_poly.type
_entity_poly.pdbx_seq_one_letter_code
_entity_poly.pdbx_strand_id
1 'polypeptide(L)'
;MTCDPHQSDFLGVDSNRGSQITAINYTISREFAYGMYNCCRNVLVPSFNKRALSVLCGRAAKYCTPEIWFAYMGSTLNNPSPFGINFNITDDSVPFGNRTLKPLKRPIIPCKSTIHKAVKKMDFTAPDSRVREEKRHFVSHYGPIYRREQVIIRRTGNHSRVKHFFPPPSNDVKYFDPIFDREFMHQVLALQNHIGELTARFNNETVSLDDVCLKPPVLLNECRDPLLHLNNNCSIYSPLQYYQNSHNNLDKIKWDKFHFFQRADYLDHFLLCAGADGGLFFVSDDVLGLSCTGTFGIPIYPWLVFDGITGYGDYNNATAHVLTFVLNNQSSMKDPARVTAWEKEFIDFMKSYRNPNMTISFSSQ
;
A
#
# COMPACT_ATOMS: atom_id res chain seq x y z
N MET A 1 -29.53 -5.70 12.90
CA MET A 1 -29.61 -6.83 11.94
C MET A 1 -29.73 -8.17 12.65
N THR A 2 -28.64 -8.84 13.06
CA THR A 2 -28.61 -10.28 13.36
C THR A 2 -29.46 -10.74 14.56
N CYS A 3 -29.48 -9.99 15.66
CA CYS A 3 -30.10 -10.41 16.92
C CYS A 3 -31.09 -9.37 17.48
N ASP A 4 -31.77 -8.64 16.60
CA ASP A 4 -32.75 -7.62 16.99
C ASP A 4 -34.11 -8.29 17.29
N PRO A 5 -34.77 -8.05 18.45
CA PRO A 5 -36.08 -8.66 18.73
C PRO A 5 -37.17 -8.22 17.73
N HIS A 6 -36.97 -7.10 17.02
CA HIS A 6 -37.87 -6.62 15.97
C HIS A 6 -37.27 -6.81 14.56
N GLN A 7 -36.42 -7.82 14.37
CA GLN A 7 -35.74 -8.11 13.09
C GLN A 7 -36.71 -8.12 11.90
N SER A 8 -37.90 -8.69 12.07
CA SER A 8 -38.95 -8.77 11.05
C SER A 8 -39.45 -7.41 10.56
N ASP A 9 -39.41 -6.35 11.36
CA ASP A 9 -39.94 -5.03 10.95
C ASP A 9 -39.13 -4.40 9.81
N PHE A 10 -37.85 -4.71 9.69
CA PHE A 10 -36.92 -4.02 8.78
C PHE A 10 -36.13 -4.96 7.83
N LEU A 11 -36.33 -6.28 7.94
CA LEU A 11 -35.70 -7.30 7.10
C LEU A 11 -36.71 -8.19 6.37
N GLY A 12 -36.45 -8.41 5.08
CA GLY A 12 -37.09 -9.42 4.24
C GLY A 12 -36.10 -10.52 3.84
N VAL A 13 -36.55 -11.77 3.81
CA VAL A 13 -35.80 -12.87 3.15
C VAL A 13 -36.07 -12.75 1.66
N ASP A 14 -35.01 -12.57 0.87
CA ASP A 14 -35.05 -12.32 -0.56
C ASP A 14 -34.87 -13.61 -1.37
N SER A 15 -33.95 -14.48 -0.94
CA SER A 15 -33.82 -15.84 -1.45
C SER A 15 -33.37 -16.83 -0.38
N ASN A 16 -33.74 -18.09 -0.55
CA ASN A 16 -33.37 -19.21 0.32
C ASN A 16 -33.16 -20.51 -0.47
N ARG A 17 -32.33 -21.40 0.06
CA ARG A 17 -32.11 -22.77 -0.40
C ARG A 17 -32.53 -23.74 0.70
N GLY A 18 -33.80 -24.15 0.69
CA GLY A 18 -34.40 -24.89 1.80
C GLY A 18 -34.46 -24.02 3.05
N SER A 19 -33.90 -24.50 4.16
CA SER A 19 -33.81 -23.74 5.43
C SER A 19 -32.67 -22.71 5.49
N GLN A 20 -31.76 -22.69 4.51
CA GLN A 20 -30.65 -21.73 4.47
C GLN A 20 -31.05 -20.45 3.72
N ILE A 21 -30.86 -19.28 4.32
CA ILE A 21 -31.08 -17.98 3.68
C ILE A 21 -29.86 -17.64 2.81
N THR A 22 -30.09 -17.25 1.55
CA THR A 22 -29.04 -16.92 0.58
C THR A 22 -28.98 -15.44 0.22
N ALA A 23 -30.09 -14.70 0.36
CA ALA A 23 -30.10 -13.24 0.32
C ALA A 23 -31.20 -12.63 1.20
N ILE A 24 -30.98 -11.40 1.65
CA ILE A 24 -31.94 -10.58 2.42
C ILE A 24 -32.05 -9.16 1.86
N ASN A 25 -33.22 -8.55 2.02
CA ASN A 25 -33.44 -7.12 1.84
C ASN A 25 -33.49 -6.44 3.22
N TYR A 26 -32.62 -5.44 3.44
CA TYR A 26 -32.46 -4.74 4.72
C TYR A 26 -32.77 -3.26 4.54
N THR A 27 -33.89 -2.80 5.11
CA THR A 27 -34.33 -1.41 4.99
C THR A 27 -33.78 -0.57 6.14
N ILE A 28 -33.03 0.48 5.84
CA ILE A 28 -32.40 1.38 6.83
C ILE A 28 -32.71 2.85 6.51
N SER A 29 -32.92 3.65 7.55
CA SER A 29 -33.17 5.10 7.39
C SER A 29 -31.97 5.84 6.82
N ARG A 30 -32.20 6.93 6.08
CA ARG A 30 -31.12 7.79 5.59
C ARG A 30 -30.33 8.39 6.74
N GLU A 31 -31.03 8.83 7.80
CA GLU A 31 -30.42 9.34 9.03
C GLU A 31 -29.40 8.35 9.60
N PHE A 32 -29.80 7.09 9.82
CA PHE A 32 -28.93 6.04 10.34
C PHE A 32 -27.75 5.75 9.42
N ALA A 33 -28.00 5.56 8.12
CA ALA A 33 -26.98 5.26 7.13
C ALA A 33 -25.94 6.39 6.96
N TYR A 34 -26.39 7.63 6.79
CA TYR A 34 -25.54 8.79 6.58
C TYR A 34 -24.82 9.21 7.86
N GLY A 35 -25.46 9.11 9.03
CA GLY A 35 -24.80 9.38 10.30
C GLY A 35 -23.71 8.34 10.62
N MET A 36 -23.98 7.05 10.39
CA MET A 36 -22.97 5.98 10.53
C MET A 36 -21.79 6.22 9.58
N TYR A 37 -22.03 6.54 8.31
CA TYR A 37 -20.97 6.91 7.36
C TYR A 37 -20.18 8.13 7.84
N ASN A 38 -20.86 9.20 8.27
CA ASN A 38 -20.22 10.44 8.70
C ASN A 38 -19.38 10.27 9.98
N CYS A 39 -19.69 9.28 10.82
CA CYS A 39 -18.87 8.92 11.97
C CYS A 39 -17.61 8.14 11.56
N CYS A 40 -17.70 7.27 10.54
CA CYS A 40 -16.59 6.42 10.10
C CYS A 40 -15.68 7.04 9.03
N ARG A 41 -16.15 8.04 8.25
CA ARG A 41 -15.46 8.57 7.04
C ARG A 41 -14.05 9.11 7.24
N ASN A 42 -13.68 9.46 8.48
CA ASN A 42 -12.38 10.00 8.85
C ASN A 42 -11.53 9.04 9.71
N VAL A 43 -12.02 7.84 10.02
CA VAL A 43 -11.26 6.82 10.76
C VAL A 43 -10.07 6.37 9.91
N LEU A 44 -8.86 6.39 10.48
CA LEU A 44 -7.64 5.95 9.82
C LEU A 44 -7.27 4.52 10.22
N VAL A 45 -6.69 3.76 9.29
CA VAL A 45 -6.01 2.48 9.55
C VAL A 45 -4.57 2.81 9.93
N PRO A 46 -4.14 2.66 11.20
CA PRO A 46 -2.86 3.21 11.67
C PRO A 46 -1.65 2.66 10.92
N SER A 47 -1.66 1.36 10.60
CA SER A 47 -0.55 0.67 9.94
C SER A 47 -0.17 1.25 8.57
N PHE A 48 -1.14 1.82 7.85
CA PHE A 48 -1.02 2.18 6.43
C PHE A 48 -1.37 3.66 6.14
N ASN A 49 -1.77 4.43 7.15
CA ASN A 49 -2.18 5.84 7.08
C ASN A 49 -3.31 6.16 6.05
N LYS A 50 -4.16 5.17 5.73
CA LYS A 50 -5.34 5.33 4.84
C LYS A 50 -6.62 5.48 5.66
N ARG A 51 -7.68 6.02 5.06
CA ARG A 51 -9.03 5.95 5.66
C ARG A 51 -9.55 4.51 5.62
N ALA A 52 -10.23 4.06 6.68
CA ALA A 52 -10.81 2.71 6.76
C ALA A 52 -11.81 2.44 5.61
N LEU A 53 -12.55 3.46 5.17
CA LEU A 53 -13.45 3.36 4.02
C LEU A 53 -12.72 3.08 2.68
N SER A 54 -11.42 3.38 2.53
CA SER A 54 -10.66 3.01 1.33
C SER A 54 -10.49 1.48 1.21
N VAL A 55 -10.66 0.74 2.30
CA VAL A 55 -10.75 -0.73 2.32
C VAL A 55 -12.22 -1.16 2.26
N LEU A 56 -13.06 -0.62 3.15
CA LEU A 56 -14.45 -1.07 3.34
C LEU A 56 -15.43 -0.69 2.21
N CYS A 57 -15.00 0.03 1.18
CA CYS A 57 -15.83 0.38 0.02
C CYS A 57 -15.34 -0.21 -1.32
N GLY A 58 -14.25 -0.99 -1.32
CA GLY A 58 -13.63 -1.51 -2.54
C GLY A 58 -13.07 -0.45 -3.51
N ARG A 59 -12.94 0.80 -3.05
CA ARG A 59 -12.44 1.94 -3.83
C ARG A 59 -11.94 3.03 -2.88
N ALA A 60 -11.14 3.95 -3.43
CA ALA A 60 -10.63 5.12 -2.72
C ALA A 60 -11.72 5.86 -1.94
N ALA A 61 -11.47 6.22 -0.67
CA ALA A 61 -12.49 6.80 0.22
C ALA A 61 -13.08 8.12 -0.28
N LYS A 62 -12.35 8.87 -1.12
CA LYS A 62 -12.85 10.08 -1.82
C LYS A 62 -14.01 9.81 -2.80
N TYR A 63 -14.19 8.55 -3.22
CA TYR A 63 -15.25 8.11 -4.14
C TYR A 63 -16.25 7.16 -3.46
N CYS A 64 -16.21 7.01 -2.13
CA CYS A 64 -17.17 6.19 -1.40
C CYS A 64 -18.30 7.05 -0.80
N THR A 65 -19.53 6.78 -1.22
CA THR A 65 -20.77 7.29 -0.60
C THR A 65 -21.36 6.23 0.35
N PRO A 66 -22.37 6.56 1.19
CA PRO A 66 -23.04 5.56 2.03
C PRO A 66 -23.60 4.38 1.23
N GLU A 67 -24.21 4.63 0.07
CA GLU A 67 -24.80 3.62 -0.81
C GLU A 67 -23.74 2.63 -1.31
N ILE A 68 -22.59 3.15 -1.77
CA ILE A 68 -21.45 2.35 -2.21
C ILE A 68 -20.88 1.53 -1.06
N TRP A 69 -20.79 2.11 0.14
CA TRP A 69 -20.28 1.42 1.32
C TRP A 69 -21.17 0.24 1.73
N PHE A 70 -22.48 0.48 1.88
CA PHE A 70 -23.44 -0.56 2.25
C PHE A 70 -23.55 -1.64 1.16
N ALA A 71 -23.57 -1.27 -0.13
CA ALA A 71 -23.55 -2.23 -1.23
C ALA A 71 -22.27 -3.08 -1.26
N TYR A 72 -21.10 -2.50 -0.95
CA TYR A 72 -19.85 -3.26 -0.84
C TYR A 72 -19.88 -4.23 0.34
N MET A 73 -20.37 -3.79 1.51
CA MET A 73 -20.53 -4.60 2.72
C MET A 73 -21.52 -5.76 2.55
N GLY A 74 -22.56 -5.59 1.74
CA GLY A 74 -23.58 -6.61 1.50
C GLY A 74 -23.28 -7.59 0.37
N SER A 75 -22.19 -7.38 -0.37
CA SER A 75 -21.81 -8.20 -1.52
C SER A 75 -20.98 -9.42 -1.12
N THR A 76 -21.39 -10.59 -1.58
CA THR A 76 -20.63 -11.84 -1.46
C THR A 76 -19.39 -11.87 -2.36
N LEU A 77 -19.40 -11.13 -3.48
CA LEU A 77 -18.30 -11.10 -4.47
C LEU A 77 -17.00 -10.53 -3.91
N ASN A 78 -17.09 -9.72 -2.84
CA ASN A 78 -15.97 -9.01 -2.25
C ASN A 78 -15.34 -9.77 -1.05
N ASN A 79 -15.92 -10.90 -0.66
CA ASN A 79 -15.45 -11.79 0.41
C ASN A 79 -15.27 -11.18 1.83
N PRO A 80 -16.26 -10.43 2.36
CA PRO A 80 -16.53 -10.49 3.80
C PRO A 80 -17.98 -10.87 4.16
N SER A 81 -18.94 -10.78 3.22
CA SER A 81 -20.34 -11.12 3.50
C SER A 81 -20.61 -12.60 3.20
N PRO A 82 -21.11 -13.40 4.17
CA PRO A 82 -21.38 -14.82 3.97
C PRO A 82 -22.64 -15.11 3.13
N PHE A 83 -23.50 -14.12 2.90
CA PHE A 83 -24.68 -14.18 2.04
C PHE A 83 -25.03 -12.78 1.51
N GLY A 84 -25.96 -12.67 0.54
CA GLY A 84 -26.31 -11.38 -0.06
C GLY A 84 -27.12 -10.48 0.87
N ILE A 85 -26.74 -9.21 1.01
CA ILE A 85 -27.47 -8.21 1.81
C ILE A 85 -27.77 -6.98 0.94
N ASN A 86 -29.00 -6.90 0.44
CA ASN A 86 -29.48 -5.77 -0.34
C ASN A 86 -29.91 -4.65 0.62
N PHE A 87 -29.05 -3.67 0.84
CA PHE A 87 -29.36 -2.50 1.67
C PHE A 87 -30.23 -1.50 0.91
N ASN A 88 -31.42 -1.21 1.43
CA ASN A 88 -32.32 -0.17 0.91
C ASN A 88 -32.30 1.03 1.85
N ILE A 89 -31.78 2.17 1.37
CA ILE A 89 -31.57 3.39 2.18
C ILE A 89 -32.71 4.38 1.89
N THR A 90 -33.75 4.36 2.72
CA THR A 90 -34.95 5.19 2.57
C THR A 90 -35.57 5.51 3.92
N ASP A 91 -36.33 6.60 4.02
CA ASP A 91 -37.05 6.98 5.24
C ASP A 91 -38.53 6.54 5.22
N ASP A 92 -39.01 6.06 4.07
CA ASP A 92 -40.36 5.58 3.80
C ASP A 92 -40.52 4.06 4.03
N SER A 93 -41.74 3.61 4.31
CA SER A 93 -42.03 2.17 4.45
C SER A 93 -42.09 1.48 3.09
N VAL A 94 -41.40 0.34 2.95
CA VAL A 94 -41.19 -0.37 1.68
C VAL A 94 -42.10 -1.59 1.60
N PRO A 95 -42.95 -1.74 0.57
CA PRO A 95 -43.71 -2.98 0.35
C PRO A 95 -42.78 -4.18 0.13
N PHE A 96 -43.04 -5.29 0.82
CA PHE A 96 -42.28 -6.53 0.69
C PHE A 96 -43.18 -7.76 0.86
N GLY A 97 -43.69 -8.27 -0.26
CA GLY A 97 -44.75 -9.29 -0.24
C GLY A 97 -46.02 -8.75 0.44
N ASN A 98 -46.65 -9.57 1.29
CA ASN A 98 -47.91 -9.22 1.97
C ASN A 98 -47.72 -8.31 3.21
N ARG A 99 -46.59 -7.59 3.32
CA ARG A 99 -46.25 -6.74 4.47
C ARG A 99 -45.38 -5.55 4.05
N THR A 100 -45.18 -4.60 4.95
CA THR A 100 -44.30 -3.43 4.74
C THR A 100 -43.09 -3.49 5.67
N LEU A 101 -41.88 -3.34 5.13
CA LEU A 101 -40.68 -3.11 5.93
C LEU A 101 -40.59 -1.62 6.31
N LYS A 102 -40.38 -1.36 7.60
CA LYS A 102 -40.11 -0.02 8.15
C LYS A 102 -38.59 0.18 8.18
N PRO A 103 -38.06 1.35 7.77
CA PRO A 103 -36.62 1.58 7.82
C PRO A 103 -36.09 1.59 9.26
N LEU A 104 -35.01 0.86 9.51
CA LEU A 104 -34.37 0.85 10.83
C LEU A 104 -33.88 2.27 11.20
N LYS A 105 -34.31 2.75 12.36
CA LYS A 105 -33.85 3.98 13.02
C LYS A 105 -33.23 3.60 14.36
N ARG A 106 -31.97 4.02 14.59
CA ARG A 106 -31.20 3.81 15.83
C ARG A 106 -30.35 5.06 16.11
N PRO A 107 -30.08 5.41 17.38
CA PRO A 107 -29.27 6.57 17.72
C PRO A 107 -27.82 6.40 17.24
N ILE A 108 -27.16 7.53 16.97
CA ILE A 108 -25.82 7.60 16.34
C ILE A 108 -24.91 8.40 17.27
N ILE A 109 -23.73 7.86 17.60
CA ILE A 109 -22.77 8.49 18.51
C ILE A 109 -21.80 9.36 17.69
N PRO A 110 -21.83 10.71 17.78
CA PRO A 110 -21.01 11.57 16.93
C PRO A 110 -19.55 11.62 17.39
N CYS A 111 -18.60 11.75 16.45
CA CYS A 111 -17.14 11.78 16.72
C CYS A 111 -16.64 12.84 17.74
N LYS A 112 -17.49 13.77 18.18
CA LYS A 112 -17.13 14.85 19.12
C LYS A 112 -17.42 14.49 20.59
N SER A 113 -18.04 13.35 20.89
CA SER A 113 -18.13 12.82 22.27
C SER A 113 -16.72 12.56 22.81
N THR A 114 -16.35 13.22 23.91
CA THR A 114 -14.94 13.56 24.13
C THR A 114 -14.18 12.59 25.03
N ILE A 115 -13.13 11.97 24.50
CA ILE A 115 -11.94 11.53 25.26
C ILE A 115 -10.71 12.05 24.51
N HIS A 116 -9.87 12.84 25.19
CA HIS A 116 -8.61 13.40 24.65
C HIS A 116 -7.42 12.46 24.96
N LYS A 117 -6.21 12.56 24.39
CA LYS A 117 -5.47 13.70 23.79
C LYS A 117 -4.32 13.17 22.88
N ALA A 118 -3.64 14.02 22.09
CA ALA A 118 -2.46 13.66 21.28
C ALA A 118 -1.43 14.82 21.16
N VAL A 119 -0.17 14.53 20.80
CA VAL A 119 1.00 15.46 20.79
C VAL A 119 1.97 15.13 19.61
N LYS A 120 2.89 16.05 19.24
CA LYS A 120 3.90 15.90 18.15
C LYS A 120 5.29 16.48 18.57
N LYS A 121 6.39 16.04 17.94
CA LYS A 121 7.83 16.34 18.23
C LYS A 121 8.40 17.47 17.29
N MET A 122 9.66 17.93 17.13
CA MET A 122 11.06 17.40 17.14
C MET A 122 12.06 18.57 16.82
N ASP A 123 13.34 18.74 17.23
CA ASP A 123 14.28 18.15 18.22
C ASP A 123 15.34 19.21 18.73
N PHE A 124 16.65 19.03 18.49
CA PHE A 124 17.85 19.81 18.92
C PHE A 124 18.05 19.95 20.44
N THR A 125 18.69 18.97 21.09
CA THR A 125 18.53 18.76 22.54
C THR A 125 19.77 18.40 23.37
N ALA A 126 19.82 18.96 24.59
CA ALA A 126 20.89 18.86 25.60
C ALA A 126 21.04 17.45 26.23
N PRO A 127 22.18 17.11 26.89
CA PRO A 127 22.49 15.78 27.42
C PRO A 127 21.42 15.19 28.35
N ASP A 128 20.83 16.04 29.18
CA ASP A 128 19.90 15.71 30.28
C ASP A 128 18.45 16.00 29.89
N SER A 129 18.22 16.35 28.63
CA SER A 129 16.89 16.70 28.14
C SER A 129 15.94 15.50 28.12
N ARG A 130 14.66 15.79 28.36
CA ARG A 130 13.55 14.85 28.19
C ARG A 130 13.57 14.09 26.85
N VAL A 131 14.03 14.72 25.76
CA VAL A 131 14.12 14.05 24.45
C VAL A 131 15.22 12.98 24.42
N ARG A 132 16.31 13.16 25.17
CA ARG A 132 17.34 12.11 25.35
C ARG A 132 16.91 11.05 26.37
N GLU A 133 16.00 11.36 27.29
CA GLU A 133 15.33 10.35 28.13
C GLU A 133 14.36 9.50 27.29
N GLU A 134 13.46 10.13 26.53
CA GLU A 134 12.54 9.47 25.60
C GLU A 134 13.30 8.64 24.54
N LYS A 135 14.44 9.15 24.02
CA LYS A 135 15.33 8.37 23.13
C LYS A 135 15.96 7.17 23.84
N ARG A 136 16.48 7.32 25.06
CA ARG A 136 17.04 6.20 25.84
C ARG A 136 15.98 5.13 26.15
N HIS A 137 14.79 5.57 26.53
CA HIS A 137 13.65 4.70 26.78
C HIS A 137 13.22 3.94 25.50
N PHE A 138 13.06 4.64 24.38
CA PHE A 138 12.75 4.00 23.10
C PHE A 138 13.81 2.97 22.69
N VAL A 139 15.09 3.34 22.73
CA VAL A 139 16.18 2.46 22.29
C VAL A 139 16.36 1.24 23.20
N SER A 140 16.05 1.35 24.49
CA SER A 140 16.09 0.21 25.43
C SER A 140 14.89 -0.73 25.32
N HIS A 141 13.73 -0.28 24.80
CA HIS A 141 12.51 -1.08 24.71
C HIS A 141 12.25 -1.64 23.30
N TYR A 142 12.63 -0.89 22.25
CA TYR A 142 12.33 -1.21 20.85
C TYR A 142 13.59 -1.35 19.97
N GLY A 143 14.78 -1.19 20.56
CA GLY A 143 16.04 -1.19 19.84
C GLY A 143 16.34 0.13 19.11
N PRO A 144 17.53 0.23 18.47
CA PRO A 144 17.95 1.42 17.77
C PRO A 144 17.19 1.64 16.45
N ILE A 145 16.93 2.90 16.12
CA ILE A 145 16.31 3.30 14.84
C ILE A 145 17.25 2.90 13.69
N TYR A 146 16.74 2.18 12.69
CA TYR A 146 17.47 1.71 11.51
C TYR A 146 18.21 2.83 10.72
N ARG A 147 19.24 2.43 9.98
CA ARG A 147 20.00 3.29 9.06
C ARG A 147 19.39 3.25 7.65
N ARG A 148 19.67 4.24 6.79
CA ARG A 148 18.95 4.43 5.52
C ARG A 148 19.84 5.02 4.41
N GLU A 149 20.20 4.18 3.46
CA GLU A 149 21.06 4.56 2.34
C GLU A 149 20.13 4.86 1.16
N GLN A 150 20.09 6.12 0.73
CA GLN A 150 19.09 6.62 -0.21
C GLN A 150 19.74 7.07 -1.52
N VAL A 151 19.12 6.70 -2.63
CA VAL A 151 19.50 7.10 -3.99
C VAL A 151 18.28 7.68 -4.69
N ILE A 152 18.37 8.95 -5.10
CA ILE A 152 17.35 9.67 -5.86
C ILE A 152 17.84 9.76 -7.31
N ILE A 153 17.04 9.25 -8.24
CA ILE A 153 17.39 9.10 -9.66
C ILE A 153 16.41 9.90 -10.51
N ARG A 154 16.93 10.84 -11.29
CA ARG A 154 16.20 11.61 -12.30
C ARG A 154 16.69 11.20 -13.70
N ARG A 155 15.82 11.28 -14.71
CA ARG A 155 16.24 11.06 -16.10
C ARG A 155 16.92 12.33 -16.63
N THR A 156 18.04 12.15 -17.32
CA THR A 156 18.80 13.22 -17.98
C THR A 156 18.29 13.42 -19.41
N GLY A 157 18.30 14.66 -19.92
CA GLY A 157 17.94 14.97 -21.30
C GLY A 157 16.47 15.30 -21.52
N ASN A 158 16.16 15.84 -22.71
CA ASN A 158 14.80 16.26 -23.07
C ASN A 158 14.04 15.10 -23.73
N HIS A 159 13.38 14.29 -22.90
CA HIS A 159 12.56 13.16 -23.35
C HIS A 159 11.07 13.50 -23.39
N SER A 160 10.36 12.99 -24.40
CA SER A 160 8.91 13.06 -24.48
C SER A 160 8.25 12.21 -23.38
N ARG A 161 7.10 12.69 -22.86
CA ARG A 161 6.25 11.93 -21.92
C ARG A 161 5.83 10.59 -22.51
N VAL A 162 5.91 9.52 -21.70
CA VAL A 162 5.48 8.18 -22.11
C VAL A 162 3.95 8.18 -22.26
N LYS A 163 3.45 7.70 -23.40
CA LYS A 163 2.03 7.69 -23.74
C LYS A 163 1.45 6.30 -23.56
N HIS A 164 0.54 6.17 -22.61
CA HIS A 164 -0.25 4.95 -22.35
C HIS A 164 -1.62 5.03 -23.00
N PHE A 165 -2.14 3.89 -23.44
CA PHE A 165 -3.50 3.75 -23.96
C PHE A 165 -4.23 2.72 -23.11
N PHE A 166 -5.35 3.10 -22.50
CA PHE A 166 -6.15 2.15 -21.75
C PHE A 166 -6.88 1.17 -22.69
N PRO A 167 -7.03 -0.10 -22.30
CA PRO A 167 -7.73 -1.09 -23.11
C PRO A 167 -9.22 -0.70 -23.34
N PRO A 168 -9.84 -1.19 -24.43
CA PRO A 168 -11.28 -1.12 -24.61
C PRO A 168 -12.04 -1.62 -23.36
N PRO A 169 -13.13 -0.96 -22.95
CA PRO A 169 -13.89 0.05 -23.70
C PRO A 169 -13.46 1.51 -23.49
N SER A 170 -12.44 1.79 -22.65
CA SER A 170 -12.14 3.17 -22.21
C SER A 170 -11.63 4.06 -23.35
N ASN A 171 -10.68 3.57 -24.16
CA ASN A 171 -9.96 4.36 -25.18
C ASN A 171 -9.26 5.63 -24.66
N ASP A 172 -9.23 5.86 -23.35
CA ASP A 172 -8.57 7.01 -22.74
C ASP A 172 -7.04 6.91 -22.90
N VAL A 173 -6.38 8.06 -22.94
CA VAL A 173 -4.92 8.17 -23.03
C VAL A 173 -4.40 8.78 -21.74
N LYS A 174 -3.38 8.16 -21.14
CA LYS A 174 -2.66 8.71 -19.99
C LYS A 174 -1.20 8.98 -20.32
N TYR A 175 -0.67 10.08 -19.82
CA TYR A 175 0.72 10.46 -20.00
C TYR A 175 1.48 10.29 -18.68
N PHE A 176 2.69 9.75 -18.78
CA PHE A 176 3.61 9.59 -17.66
C PHE A 176 4.83 10.47 -17.86
N ASP A 177 5.54 10.78 -16.78
CA ASP A 177 6.85 11.42 -16.85
C ASP A 177 7.89 10.50 -17.52
N PRO A 178 8.93 11.01 -18.22
CA PRO A 178 9.97 10.18 -18.82
C PRO A 178 10.72 9.23 -17.88
N ILE A 179 10.63 9.35 -16.55
CA ILE A 179 11.17 8.33 -15.64
C ILE A 179 10.41 6.98 -15.71
N PHE A 180 9.18 6.96 -16.22
CA PHE A 180 8.35 5.75 -16.35
C PHE A 180 8.58 4.99 -17.67
N ASP A 181 9.56 5.39 -18.47
CA ASP A 181 9.94 4.65 -19.67
C ASP A 181 10.58 3.31 -19.31
N ARG A 182 10.11 2.24 -19.94
CA ARG A 182 10.54 0.87 -19.66
C ARG A 182 12.05 0.69 -19.77
N GLU A 183 12.69 1.20 -20.83
CA GLU A 183 14.15 1.06 -20.99
C GLU A 183 14.93 1.78 -19.89
N PHE A 184 14.42 2.92 -19.42
CA PHE A 184 15.00 3.65 -18.29
C PHE A 184 14.77 2.90 -16.96
N MET A 185 13.56 2.35 -16.74
CA MET A 185 13.25 1.52 -15.56
C MET A 185 14.10 0.25 -15.50
N HIS A 186 14.41 -0.39 -16.65
CA HIS A 186 15.36 -1.52 -16.70
C HIS A 186 16.77 -1.09 -16.27
N GLN A 187 17.24 0.09 -16.67
CA GLN A 187 18.54 0.61 -16.21
C GLN A 187 18.54 0.93 -14.70
N VAL A 188 17.42 1.44 -14.17
CA VAL A 188 17.28 1.69 -12.71
C VAL A 188 17.28 0.37 -11.93
N LEU A 189 16.63 -0.66 -12.45
CA LEU A 189 16.65 -2.01 -11.87
C LEU A 189 18.05 -2.63 -11.90
N ALA A 190 18.80 -2.46 -12.99
CA ALA A 190 20.19 -2.91 -13.08
C ALA A 190 21.09 -2.23 -12.03
N LEU A 191 20.95 -0.91 -11.85
CA LEU A 191 21.65 -0.18 -10.78
C LEU A 191 21.24 -0.67 -9.39
N GLN A 192 19.94 -0.86 -9.13
CA GLN A 192 19.45 -1.35 -7.85
C GLN A 192 20.00 -2.74 -7.51
N ASN A 193 19.96 -3.66 -8.47
CA ASN A 193 20.40 -5.04 -8.26
C ASN A 193 21.92 -5.09 -8.05
N HIS A 194 22.69 -4.29 -8.78
CA HIS A 194 24.13 -4.18 -8.56
C HIS A 194 24.49 -3.56 -7.19
N ILE A 195 23.68 -2.61 -6.67
CA ILE A 195 23.82 -2.16 -5.27
C ILE A 195 23.54 -3.30 -4.28
N GLY A 196 22.56 -4.17 -4.58
CA GLY A 196 22.29 -5.37 -3.79
C GLY A 196 23.42 -6.41 -3.80
N GLU A 197 24.14 -6.50 -4.91
CA GLU A 197 25.31 -7.38 -5.12
C GLU A 197 26.61 -6.85 -4.47
N LEU A 198 26.61 -5.61 -3.95
CA LEU A 198 27.80 -5.02 -3.33
C LEU A 198 28.26 -5.81 -2.10
N THR A 199 29.56 -6.10 -2.07
CA THR A 199 30.24 -6.77 -0.97
C THR A 199 31.45 -5.97 -0.50
N ALA A 200 31.59 -5.82 0.82
CA ALA A 200 32.72 -5.16 1.46
C ALA A 200 33.64 -6.17 2.16
N ARG A 201 34.93 -5.83 2.30
CA ARG A 201 35.87 -6.62 3.10
C ARG A 201 36.03 -6.01 4.49
N PHE A 202 35.86 -6.83 5.52
CA PHE A 202 35.99 -6.43 6.91
C PHE A 202 36.58 -7.57 7.73
N ASN A 203 37.71 -7.36 8.41
CA ASN A 203 38.41 -8.37 9.23
C ASN A 203 38.64 -9.73 8.52
N ASN A 204 39.01 -9.67 7.22
CA ASN A 204 39.13 -10.82 6.29
C ASN A 204 37.83 -11.57 5.95
N GLU A 205 36.69 -11.19 6.52
CA GLU A 205 35.37 -11.64 6.07
C GLU A 205 34.84 -10.76 4.93
N THR A 206 33.92 -11.34 4.15
CA THR A 206 33.09 -10.61 3.17
C THR A 206 31.76 -10.25 3.82
N VAL A 207 31.30 -9.02 3.63
CA VAL A 207 30.03 -8.50 4.15
C VAL A 207 29.15 -8.11 2.96
N SER A 208 28.04 -8.81 2.77
CA SER A 208 27.03 -8.52 1.74
C SER A 208 25.94 -7.58 2.27
N LEU A 209 25.08 -7.05 1.40
CA LEU A 209 23.88 -6.33 1.84
C LEU A 209 22.99 -7.24 2.73
N ASP A 210 22.90 -8.53 2.42
CA ASP A 210 22.09 -9.51 3.15
C ASP A 210 22.57 -9.77 4.60
N ASP A 211 23.82 -9.44 4.94
CA ASP A 211 24.36 -9.47 6.30
C ASP A 211 23.92 -8.28 7.16
N VAL A 212 23.69 -7.12 6.54
CA VAL A 212 23.56 -5.82 7.23
C VAL A 212 22.17 -5.19 7.10
N CYS A 213 21.37 -5.61 6.11
CA CYS A 213 20.06 -5.03 5.84
C CYS A 213 18.99 -5.40 6.89
N LEU A 214 18.01 -4.51 7.08
CA LEU A 214 16.84 -4.79 7.90
C LEU A 214 15.92 -5.79 7.19
N LYS A 215 15.69 -6.93 7.84
CA LYS A 215 14.80 -8.01 7.36
C LYS A 215 13.57 -8.06 8.26
N PRO A 216 12.37 -7.68 7.77
CA PRO A 216 11.20 -7.59 8.62
C PRO A 216 10.63 -9.00 8.86
N PRO A 217 10.18 -9.34 10.07
CA PRO A 217 9.48 -10.60 10.33
C PRO A 217 8.10 -10.56 9.66
N VAL A 218 8.04 -10.96 8.39
CA VAL A 218 6.78 -11.11 7.65
C VAL A 218 6.03 -12.29 8.23
N LEU A 219 5.08 -11.99 9.13
CA LEU A 219 4.01 -12.91 9.48
C LEU A 219 3.11 -13.07 8.25
N LEU A 220 3.46 -14.03 7.39
CA LEU A 220 2.49 -14.64 6.47
C LEU A 220 1.34 -15.22 7.32
N ASN A 221 0.12 -15.22 6.79
CA ASN A 221 -1.12 -15.29 7.59
C ASN A 221 -1.45 -16.67 8.20
N GLU A 222 -0.45 -17.44 8.62
CA GLU A 222 -0.59 -18.76 9.22
C GLU A 222 0.06 -18.80 10.61
N CYS A 223 -0.70 -18.42 11.64
CA CYS A 223 -0.32 -18.60 13.05
C CYS A 223 -0.40 -20.09 13.48
N ARG A 224 0.09 -21.00 12.63
CA ARG A 224 -0.14 -22.45 12.72
C ARG A 224 1.10 -23.31 12.50
N ASP A 225 2.19 -22.75 11.97
CA ASP A 225 3.46 -23.47 11.80
C ASP A 225 4.64 -22.66 12.38
N PRO A 226 5.34 -23.16 13.43
CA PRO A 226 6.57 -22.56 13.94
C PRO A 226 7.77 -22.62 12.97
N LEU A 227 7.68 -23.42 11.90
CA LEU A 227 8.70 -23.58 10.86
C LEU A 227 8.42 -22.72 9.60
N LEU A 228 7.41 -21.85 9.66
CA LEU A 228 7.06 -20.91 8.59
C LEU A 228 8.32 -20.19 8.06
N HIS A 229 8.58 -20.30 6.76
CA HIS A 229 9.75 -19.71 6.13
C HIS A 229 9.73 -18.18 6.26
N LEU A 230 10.47 -17.64 7.24
CA LEU A 230 10.65 -16.20 7.39
C LEU A 230 11.20 -15.61 6.09
N ASN A 231 10.56 -14.55 5.61
CA ASN A 231 11.01 -13.82 4.43
C ASN A 231 12.35 -13.12 4.74
N ASN A 232 13.44 -13.73 4.28
CA ASN A 232 14.81 -13.29 4.57
C ASN A 232 15.31 -12.21 3.60
N ASN A 233 14.43 -11.56 2.83
CA ASN A 233 14.78 -10.52 1.87
C ASN A 233 14.95 -9.15 2.55
N CYS A 234 15.91 -8.35 2.06
CA CYS A 234 16.16 -7.00 2.54
C CYS A 234 15.00 -6.01 2.33
N SER A 235 14.81 -5.10 3.29
CA SER A 235 13.92 -3.93 3.20
C SER A 235 14.46 -2.87 2.21
N ILE A 236 14.33 -3.13 0.92
CA ILE A 236 14.70 -2.21 -0.17
C ILE A 236 13.42 -1.56 -0.69
N TYR A 237 13.20 -0.28 -0.39
CA TYR A 237 12.06 0.49 -0.90
C TYR A 237 12.41 1.12 -2.24
N SER A 238 11.65 0.83 -3.29
CA SER A 238 11.92 1.26 -4.66
C SER A 238 10.66 1.09 -5.54
N PRO A 239 10.47 1.85 -6.63
CA PRO A 239 9.39 1.61 -7.58
C PRO A 239 9.45 0.21 -8.22
N LEU A 240 10.65 -0.36 -8.34
CA LEU A 240 10.86 -1.65 -8.98
C LEU A 240 10.34 -2.83 -8.15
N GLN A 241 10.03 -2.60 -6.86
CA GLN A 241 9.43 -3.58 -5.98
C GLN A 241 7.97 -3.92 -6.33
N TYR A 242 7.24 -3.05 -7.06
CA TYR A 242 5.93 -3.42 -7.62
C TYR A 242 6.04 -4.58 -8.62
N TYR A 243 7.22 -4.78 -9.22
CA TYR A 243 7.55 -5.89 -10.12
C TYR A 243 8.44 -6.94 -9.44
N GLN A 244 8.55 -6.88 -8.11
CA GLN A 244 9.39 -7.76 -7.28
C GLN A 244 10.86 -7.82 -7.76
N ASN A 245 11.40 -6.67 -8.21
CA ASN A 245 12.77 -6.52 -8.72
C ASN A 245 13.12 -7.42 -9.93
N SER A 246 12.11 -7.86 -10.69
CA SER A 246 12.29 -8.76 -11.85
C SER A 246 12.06 -8.03 -13.17
N HIS A 247 13.05 -8.08 -14.06
CA HIS A 247 12.91 -7.60 -15.45
C HIS A 247 11.75 -8.32 -16.18
N ASN A 248 11.58 -9.63 -15.95
CA ASN A 248 10.51 -10.41 -16.58
C ASN A 248 9.10 -9.99 -16.10
N ASN A 249 8.98 -9.41 -14.90
CA ASN A 249 7.73 -8.84 -14.41
C ASN A 249 7.47 -7.43 -14.95
N LEU A 250 8.53 -6.67 -15.24
CA LEU A 250 8.47 -5.33 -15.82
C LEU A 250 8.19 -5.37 -17.34
N ASP A 251 8.65 -6.41 -18.04
CA ASP A 251 8.28 -6.72 -19.43
C ASP A 251 6.93 -7.46 -19.58
N LYS A 252 6.24 -7.75 -18.47
CA LYS A 252 5.04 -8.60 -18.49
C LYS A 252 3.84 -7.85 -19.10
N ILE A 253 3.35 -8.37 -20.21
CA ILE A 253 2.13 -7.92 -20.88
C ILE A 253 1.09 -9.05 -20.91
N LYS A 254 -0.20 -8.70 -20.93
CA LYS A 254 -1.28 -9.69 -21.10
C LYS A 254 -2.23 -9.23 -22.19
N TRP A 255 -2.48 -10.13 -23.15
CA TRP A 255 -3.41 -9.93 -24.25
C TRP A 255 -4.83 -10.36 -23.90
N ASP A 256 -5.80 -9.96 -24.71
CA ASP A 256 -7.13 -10.55 -24.68
C ASP A 256 -7.12 -12.00 -25.23
N LYS A 257 -8.24 -12.72 -25.08
CA LYS A 257 -8.35 -14.14 -25.48
C LYS A 257 -8.06 -14.39 -26.97
N PHE A 258 -8.24 -13.38 -27.81
CA PHE A 258 -8.09 -13.46 -29.27
C PHE A 258 -6.85 -12.71 -29.79
N HIS A 259 -6.03 -12.13 -28.89
CA HIS A 259 -4.82 -11.36 -29.23
C HIS A 259 -5.06 -10.17 -30.19
N PHE A 260 -6.24 -9.55 -30.15
CA PHE A 260 -6.53 -8.30 -30.85
C PHE A 260 -6.02 -7.06 -30.11
N PHE A 261 -5.99 -7.09 -28.77
CA PHE A 261 -5.50 -5.96 -27.97
C PHE A 261 -4.83 -6.39 -26.66
N GLN A 262 -3.89 -5.56 -26.21
CA GLN A 262 -3.28 -5.67 -24.89
C GLN A 262 -4.31 -5.27 -23.82
N ARG A 263 -4.49 -6.11 -22.80
CA ARG A 263 -5.40 -5.89 -21.66
C ARG A 263 -4.73 -5.27 -20.44
N ALA A 264 -3.41 -5.43 -20.30
CA ALA A 264 -2.61 -4.75 -19.30
C ALA A 264 -1.11 -4.80 -19.65
N ASP A 265 -0.36 -3.82 -19.18
CA ASP A 265 1.10 -3.85 -19.04
C ASP A 265 1.57 -3.24 -17.70
N TYR A 266 2.88 -3.01 -17.59
CA TYR A 266 3.54 -2.46 -16.41
C TYR A 266 3.02 -1.09 -15.95
N LEU A 267 2.45 -0.26 -16.84
CA LEU A 267 1.85 1.04 -16.49
C LEU A 267 0.45 0.86 -15.89
N ASP A 268 -0.32 -0.13 -16.34
CA ASP A 268 -1.60 -0.49 -15.70
C ASP A 268 -1.37 -1.04 -14.28
N HIS A 269 -0.39 -1.95 -14.12
CA HIS A 269 0.01 -2.47 -12.81
C HIS A 269 0.54 -1.36 -11.89
N PHE A 270 1.34 -0.44 -12.43
CA PHE A 270 1.76 0.74 -11.68
C PHE A 270 0.57 1.60 -11.23
N LEU A 271 -0.41 1.86 -12.09
CA LEU A 271 -1.60 2.63 -11.73
C LEU A 271 -2.45 1.91 -10.66
N LEU A 272 -2.49 0.58 -10.66
CA LEU A 272 -3.15 -0.23 -9.63
C LEU A 272 -2.43 -0.14 -8.29
N CYS A 273 -1.11 -0.30 -8.27
CA CYS A 273 -0.31 -0.30 -7.03
C CYS A 273 -0.02 1.09 -6.47
N ALA A 274 0.11 2.10 -7.34
CA ALA A 274 0.46 3.47 -6.96
C ALA A 274 -0.71 4.47 -7.06
N GLY A 275 -1.88 4.07 -7.53
CA GLY A 275 -3.05 4.95 -7.66
C GLY A 275 -3.41 5.68 -6.36
N ALA A 276 -3.93 6.92 -6.48
CA ALA A 276 -3.96 8.01 -5.50
C ALA A 276 -4.14 7.71 -3.98
N ASP A 277 -4.84 6.64 -3.58
CA ASP A 277 -4.94 6.19 -2.18
C ASP A 277 -3.76 5.26 -1.78
N GLY A 278 -2.70 5.19 -2.58
CA GLY A 278 -1.57 4.26 -2.45
C GLY A 278 -1.92 2.82 -2.83
N GLY A 279 -2.76 2.61 -3.85
CA GLY A 279 -3.17 1.30 -4.37
C GLY A 279 -4.05 0.42 -3.45
N LEU A 280 -4.59 -0.67 -4.02
CA LEU A 280 -5.28 -1.72 -3.26
C LEU A 280 -4.33 -2.90 -3.00
N PHE A 281 -3.64 -2.86 -1.86
CA PHE A 281 -2.66 -3.90 -1.46
C PHE A 281 -3.23 -5.33 -1.27
N PHE A 282 -4.55 -5.49 -1.36
CA PHE A 282 -5.26 -6.77 -1.23
C PHE A 282 -5.89 -7.25 -2.56
N VAL A 283 -5.67 -6.55 -3.68
CA VAL A 283 -6.10 -7.06 -4.99
C VAL A 283 -5.17 -8.19 -5.42
N SER A 284 -5.63 -9.43 -5.19
CA SER A 284 -5.05 -10.66 -5.71
C SER A 284 -5.36 -10.90 -7.20
N ASP A 285 -6.09 -9.99 -7.83
CA ASP A 285 -6.70 -10.12 -9.16
C ASP A 285 -6.29 -8.93 -10.05
N ASP A 286 -5.02 -8.55 -9.95
CA ASP A 286 -4.35 -7.76 -10.99
C ASP A 286 -4.46 -8.51 -12.32
N VAL A 287 -4.68 -7.77 -13.41
CA VAL A 287 -4.79 -8.36 -14.75
C VAL A 287 -3.50 -9.10 -15.12
N LEU A 288 -2.30 -8.60 -14.79
CA LEU A 288 -1.05 -9.35 -15.04
C LEU A 288 -0.81 -10.49 -14.04
N GLY A 289 -1.53 -10.56 -12.93
CA GLY A 289 -1.26 -11.47 -11.82
C GLY A 289 0.07 -11.20 -11.13
N LEU A 290 0.37 -9.93 -10.86
CA LEU A 290 1.52 -9.46 -10.06
C LEU A 290 1.06 -8.90 -8.71
N SER A 291 1.95 -8.92 -7.72
CA SER A 291 1.66 -8.33 -6.40
C SER A 291 2.05 -6.85 -6.36
N CYS A 292 1.40 -6.07 -5.49
CA CYS A 292 1.86 -4.72 -5.10
C CYS A 292 2.78 -4.72 -3.87
N THR A 293 3.12 -5.89 -3.31
CA THR A 293 4.12 -6.05 -2.24
C THR A 293 5.52 -6.19 -2.83
N GLY A 294 6.52 -5.63 -2.13
CA GLY A 294 7.92 -5.90 -2.46
C GLY A 294 8.33 -7.34 -2.13
N THR A 295 9.55 -7.71 -2.54
CA THR A 295 10.18 -9.02 -2.26
C THR A 295 10.21 -9.35 -0.76
N PHE A 296 10.31 -8.33 0.10
CA PHE A 296 10.26 -8.41 1.56
C PHE A 296 8.83 -8.40 2.15
N GLY A 297 7.81 -8.72 1.35
CA GLY A 297 6.43 -9.01 1.79
C GLY A 297 5.58 -7.81 2.24
N ILE A 298 6.16 -6.62 2.35
CA ILE A 298 5.45 -5.40 2.78
C ILE A 298 4.97 -4.60 1.55
N PRO A 299 3.79 -3.93 1.62
CA PRO A 299 3.32 -3.06 0.55
C PRO A 299 4.20 -1.83 0.34
N ILE A 300 4.41 -1.45 -0.92
CA ILE A 300 5.26 -0.30 -1.27
C ILE A 300 4.39 0.96 -1.39
N TYR A 301 4.79 2.02 -0.69
CA TYR A 301 4.09 3.30 -0.71
C TYR A 301 4.68 4.24 -1.75
N PRO A 302 3.87 4.81 -2.67
CA PRO A 302 4.37 5.71 -3.71
C PRO A 302 5.16 6.90 -3.15
N TRP A 303 4.71 7.50 -2.04
CA TRP A 303 5.38 8.63 -1.39
C TRP A 303 6.71 8.29 -0.69
N LEU A 304 7.11 7.01 -0.64
CA LEU A 304 8.44 6.59 -0.19
C LEU A 304 9.41 6.35 -1.36
N VAL A 305 8.88 6.19 -2.58
CA VAL A 305 9.63 5.72 -3.75
C VAL A 305 9.57 6.66 -4.97
N PHE A 306 8.82 7.76 -4.88
CA PHE A 306 8.72 8.81 -5.88
C PHE A 306 8.85 10.20 -5.26
N ASP A 307 9.46 11.13 -6.00
CA ASP A 307 9.65 12.53 -5.61
C ASP A 307 9.32 13.49 -6.77
N GLY A 308 9.10 14.77 -6.44
CA GLY A 308 8.87 15.85 -7.41
C GLY A 308 7.53 15.77 -8.15
N ILE A 309 6.46 15.43 -7.43
CA ILE A 309 5.10 15.23 -7.97
C ILE A 309 4.28 16.52 -7.84
N THR A 310 3.62 16.96 -8.91
CA THR A 310 2.83 18.21 -8.95
C THR A 310 1.38 18.08 -8.48
N GLY A 311 1.09 17.17 -7.54
CA GLY A 311 -0.26 16.98 -6.98
C GLY A 311 -0.40 15.71 -6.13
N TYR A 312 -1.20 15.77 -5.07
CA TYR A 312 -1.40 14.61 -4.19
C TYR A 312 -2.12 13.47 -4.95
N GLY A 313 -1.44 12.33 -5.09
CA GLY A 313 -2.00 11.13 -5.70
C GLY A 313 -1.74 10.94 -7.19
N ASP A 314 -1.11 11.91 -7.88
CA ASP A 314 -0.87 11.87 -9.34
C ASP A 314 0.55 11.37 -9.67
N TYR A 315 0.92 10.21 -9.10
CA TYR A 315 2.30 9.70 -9.08
C TYR A 315 2.91 9.42 -10.47
N ASN A 316 2.09 9.29 -11.52
CA ASN A 316 2.53 9.29 -12.92
C ASN A 316 3.22 10.58 -13.39
N ASN A 317 3.12 11.68 -12.61
CA ASN A 317 3.86 12.92 -12.82
C ASN A 317 5.04 13.07 -11.84
N ALA A 318 5.48 12.00 -11.18
CA ALA A 318 6.73 12.00 -10.42
C ALA A 318 7.91 12.27 -11.37
N THR A 319 8.88 13.06 -10.92
CA THR A 319 10.06 13.44 -11.72
C THR A 319 11.36 12.82 -11.20
N ALA A 320 11.31 12.05 -10.11
CA ALA A 320 12.41 11.21 -9.64
C ALA A 320 11.91 9.87 -9.06
N HIS A 321 12.68 8.82 -9.30
CA HIS A 321 12.60 7.56 -8.54
C HIS A 321 13.43 7.70 -7.26
N VAL A 322 12.95 7.14 -6.16
CA VAL A 322 13.64 7.11 -4.86
C VAL A 322 13.83 5.66 -4.43
N LEU A 323 15.09 5.25 -4.34
CA LEU A 323 15.51 3.96 -3.84
C LEU A 323 16.02 4.17 -2.40
N THR A 324 15.59 3.36 -1.45
CA THR A 324 16.06 3.42 -0.05
C THR A 324 16.35 2.02 0.47
N PHE A 325 17.63 1.75 0.72
CA PHE A 325 18.11 0.52 1.34
C PHE A 325 18.13 0.74 2.85
N VAL A 326 17.38 -0.06 3.60
CA VAL A 326 17.29 0.08 5.07
C VAL A 326 18.23 -0.91 5.74
N LEU A 327 19.17 -0.41 6.54
CA LEU A 327 20.18 -1.20 7.24
C LEU A 327 19.87 -1.31 8.74
N ASN A 328 20.27 -2.43 9.34
CA ASN A 328 20.27 -2.58 10.80
C ASN A 328 21.20 -1.54 11.41
N ASN A 329 20.82 -0.95 12.54
CA ASN A 329 21.68 0.04 13.18
C ASN A 329 22.79 -0.65 14.00
N GLN A 330 23.92 0.03 14.08
CA GLN A 330 25.15 -0.32 14.78
C GLN A 330 24.91 -1.06 16.11
N SER A 331 24.10 -0.51 17.02
CA SER A 331 23.86 -1.09 18.35
C SER A 331 22.82 -2.23 18.40
N SER A 332 22.38 -2.75 17.24
CA SER A 332 21.60 -4.01 17.13
C SER A 332 22.40 -5.18 16.54
N MET A 333 23.62 -4.94 16.07
CA MET A 333 24.50 -5.97 15.51
C MET A 333 25.65 -6.29 16.48
N LYS A 334 26.17 -7.53 16.42
CA LYS A 334 27.34 -7.94 17.23
C LYS A 334 28.62 -7.15 16.89
N ASP A 335 28.74 -6.70 15.65
CA ASP A 335 29.81 -5.82 15.20
C ASP A 335 29.20 -4.63 14.42
N PRO A 336 29.19 -3.42 15.01
CA PRO A 336 28.75 -2.18 14.36
C PRO A 336 29.48 -1.84 13.06
N ALA A 337 30.76 -2.19 12.95
CA ALA A 337 31.63 -1.70 11.88
C ALA A 337 31.48 -2.48 10.58
N ARG A 338 30.86 -3.68 10.60
CA ARG A 338 30.43 -4.40 9.38
C ARG A 338 29.49 -3.56 8.53
N VAL A 339 28.55 -2.82 9.15
CA VAL A 339 27.63 -1.91 8.44
C VAL A 339 28.40 -0.77 7.78
N THR A 340 29.32 -0.15 8.53
CA THR A 340 30.12 0.98 8.05
C THR A 340 31.16 0.61 6.98
N ALA A 341 31.62 -0.64 6.96
CA ALA A 341 32.38 -1.19 5.84
C ALA A 341 31.53 -1.30 4.56
N TRP A 342 30.28 -1.80 4.67
CA TRP A 342 29.38 -1.89 3.52
C TRP A 342 28.96 -0.50 3.00
N GLU A 343 28.61 0.42 3.89
CA GLU A 343 28.27 1.81 3.57
C GLU A 343 29.40 2.54 2.84
N LYS A 344 30.66 2.28 3.21
CA LYS A 344 31.82 2.83 2.51
C LYS A 344 31.89 2.34 1.06
N GLU A 345 31.78 1.04 0.81
CA GLU A 345 31.82 0.50 -0.55
C GLU A 345 30.60 0.94 -1.38
N PHE A 346 29.41 1.08 -0.76
CA PHE A 346 28.26 1.74 -1.38
C PHE A 346 28.57 3.19 -1.79
N ILE A 347 29.15 4.00 -0.91
CA ILE A 347 29.54 5.38 -1.20
C ILE A 347 30.55 5.44 -2.36
N ASP A 348 31.58 4.59 -2.35
CA ASP A 348 32.65 4.61 -3.36
C ASP A 348 32.20 4.02 -4.71
N PHE A 349 31.28 3.06 -4.71
CA PHE A 349 30.52 2.65 -5.90
C PHE A 349 29.66 3.81 -6.45
N MET A 350 28.84 4.46 -5.62
CA MET A 350 27.95 5.54 -6.07
C MET A 350 28.72 6.78 -6.55
N LYS A 351 29.93 7.04 -6.05
CA LYS A 351 30.85 8.06 -6.58
C LYS A 351 31.40 7.70 -7.97
N SER A 352 31.62 6.42 -8.26
CA SER A 352 32.28 5.94 -9.48
C SER A 352 31.30 5.56 -10.60
N TYR A 353 30.07 5.13 -10.27
CA TYR A 353 29.02 4.77 -11.23
C TYR A 353 28.68 5.92 -12.20
N ARG A 354 28.54 5.61 -13.49
CA ARG A 354 28.16 6.56 -14.54
C ARG A 354 27.13 5.93 -15.48
N ASN A 355 26.05 6.64 -15.75
CA ASN A 355 25.07 6.32 -16.79
C ASN A 355 24.64 7.64 -17.46
N PRO A 356 24.77 7.82 -18.79
CA PRO A 356 24.44 9.08 -19.46
C PRO A 356 22.95 9.46 -19.36
N ASN A 357 22.07 8.48 -19.19
CA ASN A 357 20.63 8.68 -19.10
C ASN A 357 20.17 9.14 -17.71
N MET A 358 21.05 9.14 -16.70
CA MET A 358 20.68 9.35 -15.29
C MET A 358 21.41 10.53 -14.66
N THR A 359 20.67 11.30 -13.86
CA THR A 359 21.20 12.23 -12.88
C THR A 359 20.90 11.64 -11.50
N ILE A 360 21.94 11.37 -10.73
CA ILE A 360 21.85 10.64 -9.46
C ILE A 360 22.28 11.55 -8.31
N SER A 361 21.55 11.50 -7.20
CA SER A 361 21.95 12.08 -5.91
C SER A 361 21.77 11.03 -4.83
N PHE A 362 22.75 10.86 -3.94
CA PHE A 362 22.72 9.81 -2.93
C PHE A 362 23.19 10.30 -1.56
N SER A 363 22.77 9.60 -0.50
CA SER A 363 23.17 9.86 0.88
C SER A 363 23.31 8.56 1.66
N SER A 364 24.31 8.52 2.54
CA SER A 364 24.53 7.47 3.55
C SER A 364 24.76 8.15 4.91
N GLN A 365 24.58 7.43 6.03
CA GLN A 365 24.34 8.02 7.36
C GLN A 365 25.57 8.22 8.28
#